data_AF-A0A831LKA2-F1
#
_entry.id   AF-A0A831LKA2-F1
#
_cell.length_a   1.000
_cell.length_b   1.000
_cell.length_c   1.000
_cell.angle_alpha   90.00
_cell.angle_beta   90.00
_cell.angle_gamma   90.00
#
_symmetry.space_group_name_H-M   'P 1'
#
loop_
_entity.id
_entity.type
_entity.pdbx_description
1 polymer ?
#
loop_
_entity_poly.entity_id
_entity_poly.type
_entity_poly.pdbx_seq_one_letter_code
_entity_poly.pdbx_strand_id
1 'polypeptide(L)'
;QVRKIKDITALMTSEIPTGENKISRFGVEEYLASGVIKLELQEYRGFVFRVMFIRKMRWTAVRPQKLVFEIYPHYGIYILDRLENFMKQVDAWYLTLGQQPQAPPATQ
;
A
#
# COMPACT_ATOMS: atom_id res chain seq x y z
N GLN A 1 -12.77 24.46 17.26
CA GLN A 1 -12.48 23.14 17.86
C GLN A 1 -13.60 22.19 17.47
N VAL A 2 -13.34 21.16 16.67
CA VAL A 2 -14.39 20.20 16.25
C VAL A 2 -14.71 19.30 17.45
N ARG A 3 -15.90 19.45 18.03
CA ARG A 3 -16.36 18.70 19.20
C ARG A 3 -16.98 17.39 18.71
N LYS A 4 -16.44 16.23 19.12
CA LYS A 4 -17.11 14.93 18.92
C LYS A 4 -18.44 14.97 19.71
N ILE A 5 -19.57 14.82 19.02
CA ILE A 5 -20.90 14.94 19.62
C ILE A 5 -21.36 13.62 20.26
N LYS A 6 -20.82 12.47 19.83
CA LYS A 6 -21.11 11.12 20.35
C LYS A 6 -19.90 10.17 20.19
N ASP A 7 -19.87 9.09 20.98
CA ASP A 7 -18.90 7.99 20.88
C ASP A 7 -19.24 7.02 19.73
N ILE A 8 -19.04 7.50 18.51
CA ILE A 8 -19.25 6.72 17.28
C ILE A 8 -17.91 6.55 16.57
N THR A 9 -17.62 5.31 16.14
CA THR A 9 -16.54 5.03 15.20
C THR A 9 -17.06 5.24 13.79
N ALA A 10 -16.66 6.34 13.16
CA ALA A 10 -17.01 6.65 11.78
C ALA A 10 -15.84 6.38 10.84
N LEU A 11 -16.13 5.74 9.70
CA LEU A 11 -15.22 5.61 8.58
C LEU A 11 -15.72 6.53 7.46
N MET A 12 -14.84 7.39 6.95
CA MET A 12 -15.15 8.28 5.83
C MET A 12 -14.23 7.90 4.66
N THR A 13 -14.78 7.87 3.46
CA THR A 13 -14.03 7.63 2.22
C THR A 13 -13.90 8.94 1.45
N SER A 14 -12.70 9.18 0.91
CA SER A 14 -12.46 10.25 -0.06
C SER A 14 -11.68 9.67 -1.22
N GLU A 15 -11.94 10.19 -2.41
CA GLU A 15 -11.13 9.96 -3.59
C GLU A 15 -9.89 10.87 -3.59
N ILE A 16 -8.82 10.40 -4.22
CA ILE A 16 -7.62 11.16 -4.51
C ILE A 16 -7.52 11.23 -6.04
N PRO A 17 -7.46 12.42 -6.65
CA PRO A 17 -7.32 12.53 -8.10
C PRO A 17 -6.01 11.87 -8.57
N THR A 18 -6.13 10.99 -9.57
CA THR A 18 -5.01 10.23 -10.14
C THR A 18 -3.97 11.17 -10.76
N GLY A 19 -2.70 11.04 -10.36
CA GLY A 19 -1.60 11.84 -10.89
C GLY A 19 -1.22 13.08 -10.05
N GLU A 20 -1.97 13.38 -8.99
CA GLU A 20 -1.54 14.38 -8.00
C GLU A 20 -0.91 13.69 -6.77
N ASN A 21 0.22 14.22 -6.30
CA ASN A 21 0.85 13.79 -5.03
C ASN A 21 0.12 14.36 -3.80
N LYS A 22 -1.18 14.62 -3.93
CA LYS A 22 -2.08 15.07 -2.86
C LYS A 22 -2.73 13.84 -2.22
N ILE A 23 -3.09 13.93 -0.95
CA ILE A 23 -3.61 12.79 -0.18
C ILE A 23 -5.15 12.85 -0.03
N SER A 24 -5.80 13.94 -0.47
CA SER A 24 -7.26 14.08 -0.64
C SER A 24 -7.56 15.22 -1.64
N ARG A 25 -8.72 15.20 -2.29
CA ARG A 25 -9.17 16.18 -3.29
C ARG A 25 -9.08 17.65 -2.82
N PHE A 26 -9.23 17.88 -1.51
CA PHE A 26 -9.20 19.23 -0.92
C PHE A 26 -8.01 19.49 0.02
N GLY A 27 -7.18 18.49 0.33
CA GLY A 27 -5.98 18.66 1.17
C GLY A 27 -6.21 19.05 2.65
N VAL A 28 -7.46 19.25 3.09
CA VAL A 28 -7.82 19.66 4.46
C VAL A 28 -8.29 18.48 5.34
N GLU A 29 -8.85 17.44 4.72
CA GLU A 29 -9.51 16.32 5.41
C GLU A 29 -8.56 15.52 6.32
N GLU A 30 -7.30 15.43 5.93
CA GLU A 30 -6.26 14.77 6.73
C GLU A 30 -5.97 15.48 8.04
N TYR A 31 -6.15 16.80 8.15
CA TYR A 31 -5.87 17.52 9.39
C TYR A 31 -6.98 17.33 10.42
N LEU A 32 -8.20 17.11 9.93
CA LEU A 32 -9.41 16.89 10.73
C LEU A 32 -9.52 15.44 11.21
N ALA A 33 -9.07 14.46 10.42
CA ALA A 33 -9.20 13.05 10.76
C ALA A 33 -8.26 12.60 11.91
N SER A 34 -8.78 11.74 12.79
CA SER A 34 -7.99 11.13 13.88
C SER A 34 -7.11 9.98 13.39
N GLY A 35 -7.58 9.22 12.40
CA GLY A 35 -6.81 8.21 11.68
C GLY A 35 -6.84 8.49 10.18
N VAL A 36 -5.78 8.12 9.45
CA VAL A 36 -5.73 8.23 7.99
C VAL A 36 -5.13 6.96 7.41
N ILE A 37 -5.90 6.33 6.52
CA ILE A 37 -5.50 5.17 5.73
C ILE A 37 -5.56 5.62 4.26
N LYS A 38 -4.44 5.50 3.55
CA LYS A 38 -4.33 5.81 2.12
C LYS A 38 -4.25 4.51 1.34
N LEU A 39 -5.08 4.36 0.32
CA LEU A 39 -5.00 3.24 -0.63
C LEU A 39 -4.38 3.77 -1.92
N GLU A 40 -3.32 3.12 -2.39
CA GLU A 40 -2.62 3.53 -3.60
C GLU A 40 -2.22 2.31 -4.44
N LEU A 41 -2.13 2.50 -5.76
CA LEU A 41 -1.47 1.56 -6.66
C LEU A 41 0.00 1.97 -6.76
N GLN A 42 0.90 1.00 -6.61
CA GLN A 42 2.33 1.21 -6.85
C GLN A 42 2.78 0.27 -7.96
N GLU A 43 3.69 0.77 -8.80
CA GLU A 43 4.38 0.00 -9.81
C GLU A 43 5.84 -0.19 -9.40
N TYR A 44 6.31 -1.43 -9.40
CA TYR A 44 7.71 -1.77 -9.12
C TYR A 44 8.18 -2.87 -10.06
N ARG A 45 9.25 -2.58 -10.82
CA ARG A 45 9.85 -3.48 -11.83
C ARG A 45 8.87 -4.00 -12.91
N GLY A 46 7.72 -3.34 -13.11
CA GLY A 46 6.67 -3.77 -14.02
C GLY A 46 5.54 -4.58 -13.35
N PHE A 47 5.63 -4.84 -12.05
CA PHE A 47 4.50 -5.33 -11.26
C PHE A 47 3.70 -4.16 -10.69
N VAL A 48 2.39 -4.19 -10.92
CA VAL A 48 1.45 -3.28 -10.27
C VAL A 48 0.77 -3.99 -9.11
N PHE A 49 0.80 -3.40 -7.92
CA PHE A 49 0.17 -3.95 -6.73
C PHE A 49 -0.49 -2.85 -5.89
N ARG A 50 -1.44 -3.26 -5.04
CA ARG A 50 -2.19 -2.35 -4.17
C ARG A 50 -1.49 -2.23 -2.82
N VAL A 51 -1.28 -1.00 -2.37
CA VAL A 51 -0.64 -0.67 -1.10
C VAL A 51 -1.61 0.10 -0.23
N MET A 52 -1.80 -0.38 1.00
CA MET A 52 -2.48 0.31 2.09
C MET A 52 -1.42 0.97 2.98
N PHE A 53 -1.41 2.30 3.02
CA PHE A 53 -0.55 3.07 3.89
C PHE A 53 -1.35 3.58 5.10
N ILE A 54 -1.05 3.03 6.27
CA ILE A 54 -1.57 3.55 7.54
C ILE A 54 -0.68 4.72 7.92
N ARG A 55 -1.12 5.95 7.64
CA ARG A 55 -0.30 7.15 7.82
C ARG A 55 -0.26 7.60 9.27
N LYS A 56 -1.41 7.58 9.95
CA LYS A 56 -1.54 7.97 11.36
C LYS A 56 -2.76 7.32 11.99
N MET A 57 -2.66 7.09 13.29
CA MET A 57 -3.77 6.71 14.17
C MET A 57 -3.55 7.44 15.49
N ARG A 58 -4.22 8.58 15.71
CA ARG A 58 -4.10 9.33 16.97
C ARG A 58 -4.58 8.44 18.12
N TRP A 59 -3.85 8.47 19.24
CA TRP A 59 -4.16 7.72 20.45
C TRP A 59 -3.94 6.20 20.34
N THR A 60 -3.20 5.74 19.33
CA THR A 60 -2.81 4.33 19.20
C THR A 60 -1.32 4.23 18.89
N ALA A 61 -0.64 3.22 19.44
CA ALA A 61 0.79 2.98 19.21
C ALA A 61 1.08 2.32 17.83
N VAL A 62 0.33 2.69 16.79
CA VAL A 62 0.54 2.18 15.43
C VAL A 62 1.55 3.08 14.73
N ARG A 63 2.70 2.51 14.38
CA ARG A 63 3.68 3.22 13.54
C ARG A 63 3.15 3.35 12.12
N PRO A 64 3.53 4.41 11.40
CA PRO A 64 3.26 4.49 9.97
C PRO A 64 3.85 3.27 9.26
N GLN A 65 3.01 2.56 8.50
CA GLN A 65 3.42 1.33 7.80
C GLN A 65 2.68 1.17 6.47
N LYS A 66 3.36 0.59 5.49
CA LYS A 66 2.82 0.25 4.18
C LYS A 66 2.61 -1.26 4.09
N LEU A 67 1.40 -1.66 3.72
CA LEU A 67 0.96 -3.05 3.63
C LEU A 67 0.52 -3.33 2.20
N VAL A 68 0.93 -4.46 1.64
CA VAL A 68 0.45 -4.92 0.34
C VAL A 68 -0.81 -5.74 0.57
N PHE A 69 -1.86 -5.48 -0.22
CA PHE A 69 -3.12 -6.20 -0.08
C PHE A 69 -3.70 -6.59 -1.44
N GLU A 70 -4.56 -7.60 -1.43
CA GLU A 70 -5.38 -8.01 -2.57
C GLU A 70 -6.86 -8.06 -2.21
N ILE A 71 -7.72 -8.02 -3.22
CA ILE A 71 -9.18 -8.12 -3.03
C ILE A 71 -9.65 -9.46 -3.56
N TYR A 72 -10.06 -10.36 -2.66
CA TYR A 72 -10.61 -11.66 -3.04
C TYR A 72 -12.15 -11.63 -3.03
N PRO A 73 -12.82 -12.27 -4.01
CA PRO A 73 -14.29 -12.27 -4.12
C PRO A 73 -15.05 -12.71 -2.87
N HIS A 74 -14.48 -13.57 -2.03
CA HIS A 74 -15.14 -14.11 -0.82
C HIS A 74 -14.60 -13.54 0.50
N TYR A 75 -13.43 -12.90 0.49
CA TYR A 75 -12.76 -12.43 1.70
C TYR A 75 -12.64 -10.90 1.76
N GLY A 76 -12.83 -10.21 0.64
CA GLY A 76 -12.59 -8.78 0.54
C GLY A 76 -11.08 -8.47 0.62
N ILE A 77 -10.72 -7.46 1.41
CA ILE A 77 -9.33 -7.00 1.55
C ILE A 77 -8.52 -8.05 2.34
N TYR A 78 -7.54 -8.65 1.68
CA TYR A 78 -6.60 -9.59 2.25
C TYR A 78 -5.20 -8.99 2.26
N ILE A 79 -4.60 -8.84 3.44
CA ILE A 79 -3.25 -8.28 3.60
C ILE A 79 -2.25 -9.40 3.35
N LEU A 80 -1.38 -9.23 2.36
CA LEU A 80 -0.33 -10.20 2.01
C LEU A 80 0.85 -10.09 2.97
N ASP A 81 1.50 -8.92 3.02
CA ASP A 81 2.64 -8.66 3.90
C ASP A 81 2.89 -7.14 4.00
N ARG A 82 3.88 -6.75 4.80
CA ARG A 82 4.50 -5.44 4.75
C ARG A 82 5.21 -5.22 3.42
N LEU A 83 5.20 -3.97 2.96
CA LEU A 83 5.82 -3.59 1.69
C LEU A 83 7.30 -3.98 1.63
N GLU A 84 8.06 -3.82 2.71
CA GLU A 84 9.48 -4.14 2.73
C GLU A 84 9.75 -5.62 2.50
N ASN A 85 8.90 -6.49 3.06
CA ASN A 85 9.02 -7.94 2.88
C ASN A 85 8.59 -8.35 1.47
N PHE A 86 7.50 -7.77 0.98
CA PHE A 86 7.00 -8.04 -0.36
C PHE A 86 8.03 -7.63 -1.43
N MET A 87 8.64 -6.44 -1.30
CA MET A 87 9.67 -5.99 -2.23
C MET A 87 10.90 -6.91 -2.24
N LYS A 88 11.33 -7.41 -1.07
CA LYS A 88 12.43 -8.39 -1.00
C LYS A 88 12.11 -9.69 -1.74
N GLN A 89 10.86 -10.17 -1.64
CA GLN A 89 10.41 -11.37 -2.35
C GLN A 89 10.40 -11.14 -3.86
N VAL A 90 9.89 -9.98 -4.30
CA VAL A 90 9.90 -9.60 -5.72
C VAL A 90 11.33 -9.48 -6.24
N ASP A 91 12.22 -8.79 -5.53
CA ASP A 91 13.63 -8.65 -5.91
C ASP A 91 14.33 -10.01 -6.00
N ALA A 92 14.11 -10.91 -5.04
CA ALA A 92 14.64 -12.26 -5.07
C ALA A 92 14.14 -13.02 -6.32
N TRP A 93 12.84 -12.92 -6.64
CA TRP A 93 12.27 -13.53 -7.84
C TRP A 93 12.91 -12.98 -9.12
N TYR A 94 13.11 -11.66 -9.23
CA TYR A 94 13.79 -11.06 -10.39
C TYR A 94 15.22 -11.55 -10.57
N LEU A 95 15.98 -11.70 -9.47
CA LEU A 95 17.35 -12.20 -9.53
C LEU A 95 17.41 -13.64 -10.05
N THR A 96 16.42 -14.46 -9.73
CA THR A 96 16.35 -15.85 -10.24
C THR A 96 16.09 -15.91 -11.75
N LEU A 97 15.31 -14.98 -12.30
CA LEU A 97 15.08 -14.90 -13.74
C LEU A 97 16.32 -14.49 -14.54
N GLY A 98 17.22 -13.71 -13.91
CA GLY A 98 18.49 -13.32 -14.52
C GLY A 98 19.51 -14.45 -14.62
N GLN A 99 19.30 -15.57 -13.93
CA GLN A 99 20.13 -16.77 -14.02
C GLN A 99 19.53 -17.77 -15.03
N GLN A 100 19.56 -17.43 -16.32
CA GLN A 100 19.50 -18.47 -17.34
C GLN A 100 20.86 -19.19 -17.36
N PRO A 101 20.93 -20.53 -17.21
CA PRO A 101 22.17 -21.24 -17.46
C PRO A 101 22.57 -20.96 -18.92
N GLN A 102 23.72 -20.33 -19.12
CA GLN A 102 24.30 -20.21 -20.45
C GLN A 102 24.39 -21.62 -21.04
N ALA A 103 23.73 -21.85 -22.17
CA ALA A 103 23.90 -23.10 -22.91
C ALA A 103 25.41 -23.30 -23.12
N PRO A 104 25.97 -24.50 -22.84
CA PRO A 104 27.39 -24.73 -23.02
C PRO A 104 27.78 -24.34 -24.45
N PRO A 105 28.94 -23.68 -24.65
CA PRO A 105 29.37 -23.29 -25.98
C PRO A 105 29.39 -24.54 -26.85
N ALA A 106 28.66 -24.49 -27.98
CA ALA A 106 28.63 -25.57 -28.94
C ALA A 106 30.08 -25.86 -29.35
N THR A 107 30.60 -27.01 -28.91
CA THR A 107 31.89 -27.53 -29.33
C THR A 107 31.86 -27.63 -30.86
N GLN A 108 32.68 -26.81 -31.52
CA GLN A 108 33.02 -26.99 -32.94
C GLN A 108 34.11 -28.05 -33.07
#